data_AF-A0A922MWP7-F1
#
_entry.id   AF-A0A922MWP7-F1
#
_cell.length_a   1.000
_cell.length_b   1.000
_cell.length_c   1.000
_cell.angle_alpha   90.00
_cell.angle_beta   90.00
_cell.angle_gamma   90.00
#
_symmetry.space_group_name_H-M   'P 1'
#
loop_
_entity.id
_entity.type
_entity.pdbx_description
1 polymer ?
#
loop_
_entity_poly.entity_id
_entity_poly.type
_entity_poly.pdbx_seq_one_letter_code
_entity_poly.pdbx_strand_id
1 'polypeptide(L)'
;MNCNKITFADLLSLAFGALFLSNGVETYVSMIQSLNLGRLTTFLVKIILGLPFAYHYFNAMRYIIWNTARMLDIKKVYETARQAAIAAVVLAVLFAMI
;
A
#
# COMPACT_ATOMS: atom_id res chain seq x y z
N MET A 1 15.62 -4.74 -22.19
CA MET A 1 15.41 -3.75 -21.12
C MET A 1 13.92 -3.41 -21.10
N ASN A 2 13.12 -4.11 -20.30
CA ASN A 2 11.68 -3.84 -20.16
C ASN A 2 11.48 -3.13 -18.81
N CYS A 3 11.64 -1.81 -18.82
CA CYS A 3 11.60 -0.92 -17.66
C CYS A 3 10.14 -0.50 -17.35
N ASN A 4 9.24 -1.46 -17.23
CA ASN A 4 7.86 -1.21 -16.82
C ASN A 4 7.58 -2.11 -15.63
N LYS A 5 7.11 -1.53 -14.51
CA LYS A 5 6.38 -2.12 -13.35
C LYS A 5 6.85 -1.65 -11.96
N ILE A 6 7.67 -0.60 -11.85
CA ILE A 6 7.90 0.07 -10.57
C ILE A 6 7.15 1.39 -10.61
N THR A 7 6.16 1.51 -9.74
CA THR A 7 5.27 2.67 -9.68
C THR A 7 5.84 3.74 -8.76
N PHE A 8 5.32 4.96 -8.85
CA PHE A 8 5.75 6.09 -8.03
C PHE A 8 5.70 5.82 -6.51
N ALA A 9 4.76 4.99 -6.05
CA ALA A 9 4.63 4.66 -4.62
C ALA A 9 5.64 3.58 -4.16
N ASP A 10 6.09 2.70 -5.06
CA ASP A 10 7.22 1.80 -4.78
C ASP A 10 8.52 2.61 -4.58
N LEU A 11 8.72 3.64 -5.41
CA LEU A 11 9.84 4.57 -5.31
C LEU A 11 9.82 5.37 -4.01
N LEU A 12 8.65 5.82 -3.54
CA LEU A 12 8.52 6.63 -2.33
C LEU A 12 8.87 5.84 -1.07
N SER A 13 8.46 4.58 -1.01
CA SER A 13 8.76 3.67 0.11
C SER A 13 10.25 3.32 0.17
N LEU A 14 10.86 3.07 -0.99
CA LEU A 14 12.30 2.82 -1.10
C LEU A 14 13.14 4.08 -0.87
N ALA A 15 12.65 5.27 -1.25
CA ALA A 15 13.30 6.56 -1.00
C ALA A 15 13.42 6.86 0.48
N PHE A 16 12.38 6.54 1.27
CA PHE A 16 12.43 6.70 2.71
C PHE A 16 13.48 5.79 3.36
N GLY A 17 13.61 4.55 2.88
CA GLY A 17 14.68 3.65 3.30
C GLY A 17 16.06 4.17 2.89
N ALA A 18 16.21 4.62 1.64
CA ALA A 18 17.48 5.06 1.08
C ALA A 18 18.12 6.26 1.80
N LEU A 19 17.37 7.04 2.60
CA LEU A 19 17.92 8.10 3.46
C LEU A 19 19.02 7.63 4.41
N PHE A 20 18.96 6.37 4.85
CA PHE A 20 19.94 5.80 5.80
C PHE A 20 20.89 4.81 5.12
N LEU A 21 20.76 4.62 3.81
CA LEU A 21 21.61 3.72 3.06
C LEU A 21 22.59 4.50 2.20
N SER A 22 23.75 3.90 1.94
CA SER A 22 24.86 4.55 1.25
C SER A 22 24.63 4.82 -0.24
N ASN A 23 23.56 4.27 -0.83
CA ASN A 23 23.27 4.38 -2.27
C ASN A 23 21.87 4.95 -2.52
N GLY A 24 21.63 5.41 -3.74
CA GLY A 24 20.30 5.85 -4.19
C GLY A 24 19.31 4.69 -4.36
N VAL A 25 18.02 5.02 -4.41
CA VAL A 25 16.91 4.07 -4.62
C VAL A 25 17.12 3.17 -5.83
N GLU A 26 17.67 3.72 -6.90
CA GLU A 26 17.99 3.02 -8.16
C GLU A 26 18.83 1.76 -7.94
N THR A 27 19.80 1.81 -7.01
CA THR A 27 20.66 0.67 -6.69
C THR A 27 19.88 -0.47 -6.03
N TYR A 28 18.95 -0.15 -5.12
CA TYR A 28 18.12 -1.15 -4.45
C TYR A 28 17.05 -1.72 -5.37
N VAL A 29 16.49 -0.87 -6.22
CA VAL A 29 15.57 -1.28 -7.29
C VAL A 29 16.23 -2.29 -8.22
N SER A 30 17.45 -2.00 -8.71
CA SER A 30 18.16 -2.90 -9.62
C SER A 30 18.56 -4.21 -8.94
N MET A 31 18.95 -4.17 -7.65
CA MET A 31 19.19 -5.37 -6.84
C MET A 31 17.92 -6.24 -6.74
N ILE A 32 16.76 -5.66 -6.41
CA ILE A 32 15.49 -6.40 -6.32
C ILE A 32 15.09 -6.97 -7.69
N GLN A 33 15.25 -6.21 -8.77
CA GLN A 33 14.98 -6.68 -10.13
C GLN A 33 15.90 -7.85 -10.53
N SER A 34 17.15 -7.86 -10.07
CA SER A 34 18.11 -8.93 -10.35
C SER A 34 17.74 -10.28 -9.72
N LEU A 35 16.93 -10.28 -8.66
CA LEU A 35 16.38 -11.51 -8.05
C LEU A 35 15.43 -12.27 -8.99
N ASN A 36 15.00 -11.63 -10.10
CA ASN A 36 14.16 -12.22 -11.14
C ASN A 36 12.91 -12.93 -10.57
N LEU A 37 12.25 -12.27 -9.61
CA LEU A 37 11.08 -12.82 -8.92
C LEU A 37 9.94 -13.07 -9.91
N GLY A 38 9.23 -14.18 -9.72
CA GLY A 38 8.04 -14.51 -10.51
C GLY A 38 6.97 -13.42 -10.40
N ARG A 39 6.11 -13.34 -11.42
CA ARG A 39 4.99 -12.36 -11.46
C ARG A 39 4.07 -12.48 -10.26
N LEU A 40 3.77 -13.72 -9.85
CA LEU A 40 2.93 -13.99 -8.68
C LEU A 40 3.61 -13.53 -7.39
N THR A 41 4.89 -13.82 -7.21
CA THR A 41 5.66 -13.38 -6.04
C THR A 41 5.70 -11.85 -5.94
N THR A 42 5.98 -11.17 -7.06
CA THR A 42 6.01 -9.71 -7.11
C THR A 42 4.64 -9.11 -6.79
N PHE A 43 3.56 -9.70 -7.33
CA PHE A 43 2.19 -9.28 -7.02
C PHE A 43 1.86 -9.43 -5.53
N LEU A 44 2.19 -10.57 -4.92
CA LEU A 44 1.95 -10.81 -3.49
C LEU A 44 2.75 -9.86 -2.60
N VAL A 45 4.00 -9.56 -2.94
CA VAL A 45 4.81 -8.56 -2.22
C VAL A 45 4.15 -7.19 -2.29
N LYS A 46 3.68 -6.75 -3.47
CA LYS A 46 2.94 -5.49 -3.62
C LYS A 46 1.67 -5.45 -2.76
N ILE A 47 0.92 -6.56 -2.68
CA ILE A 47 -0.25 -6.66 -1.80
C ILE A 47 0.13 -6.54 -0.33
N ILE A 48 1.14 -7.29 0.13
CA ILE A 48 1.58 -7.29 1.53
C ILE A 48 2.00 -5.89 1.98
N LEU A 49 2.71 -5.16 1.11
CA LEU A 49 3.14 -3.79 1.40
C LEU A 49 2.01 -2.77 1.26
N GLY A 50 1.14 -2.92 0.26
CA GLY A 50 0.06 -1.98 -0.04
C GLY A 50 -1.15 -2.07 0.89
N LEU A 51 -1.47 -3.27 1.40
CA LEU A 51 -2.63 -3.50 2.26
C LEU A 51 -2.61 -2.71 3.59
N PRO A 52 -1.52 -2.68 4.38
CA PRO A 52 -1.50 -1.89 5.62
C PRO A 52 -1.66 -0.39 5.34
N PHE A 53 -1.08 0.11 4.24
CA PHE A 53 -1.25 1.51 3.83
C PHE A 53 -2.70 1.82 3.44
N ALA A 54 -3.30 1.00 2.57
CA ALA A 54 -4.68 1.18 2.13
C ALA A 54 -5.65 1.08 3.31
N TYR A 55 -5.44 0.11 4.22
CA TYR A 55 -6.27 -0.03 5.41
C TYR A 55 -6.16 1.17 6.34
N HIS A 56 -4.93 1.62 6.61
CA HIS A 56 -4.71 2.81 7.43
C HIS A 56 -5.37 4.05 6.82
N TYR A 57 -5.30 4.23 5.50
CA TYR A 57 -5.92 5.35 4.79
C TYR A 57 -7.45 5.38 4.98
N PHE A 58 -8.15 4.28 4.66
CA PHE A 58 -9.62 4.23 4.80
C PHE A 58 -10.08 4.25 6.26
N ASN A 59 -9.34 3.58 7.16
CA ASN A 59 -9.65 3.60 8.58
C ASN A 59 -9.40 4.99 9.20
N ALA A 60 -8.36 5.71 8.77
CA ALA A 60 -8.10 7.09 9.21
C ALA A 60 -9.22 8.03 8.78
N MET A 61 -9.74 7.93 7.55
CA MET A 61 -10.92 8.70 7.12
C MET A 61 -12.13 8.42 8.02
N ARG A 62 -12.35 7.15 8.40
CA ARG A 62 -13.40 6.79 9.35
C ARG A 62 -13.21 7.48 10.70
N TYR A 63 -11.99 7.51 11.24
CA TYR A 63 -11.70 8.23 12.49
C TYR A 63 -11.89 9.75 12.37
N ILE A 64 -11.54 10.36 11.23
CA ILE A 64 -11.82 11.78 10.98
C ILE A 64 -13.33 12.06 11.01
N ILE A 65 -14.15 11.17 10.43
CA ILE A 65 -15.62 11.27 10.52
C ILE A 65 -16.09 11.11 11.96
N TRP A 66 -15.51 10.17 12.72
CA TRP A 66 -15.86 9.98 14.14
C TRP A 66 -15.52 11.21 15.00
N ASN A 67 -14.46 11.96 14.67
CA ASN A 67 -14.15 13.23 15.33
C ASN A 67 -15.24 14.29 15.13
N THR A 68 -16.09 14.14 14.11
CA THR A 68 -17.27 15.00 13.90
C THR A 68 -18.51 14.52 14.65
N ALA A 69 -18.36 13.56 15.58
CA ALA A 69 -19.43 12.90 16.33
C ALA A 69 -20.47 12.18 15.44
N ARG A 70 -20.04 11.68 14.28
CA ARG A 70 -20.89 10.95 13.32
C ARG A 70 -20.56 9.47 13.32
N MET A 71 -21.55 8.62 13.00
CA MET A 71 -21.38 7.17 12.81
C MET A 71 -20.84 6.43 14.05
N LEU A 72 -21.23 6.89 15.25
CA LEU A 72 -20.78 6.33 16.54
C LEU A 72 -21.73 5.27 17.12
N ASP A 73 -22.89 5.02 16.50
CA ASP A 73 -23.72 3.89 16.89
C ASP A 73 -23.03 2.57 16.53
N ILE A 74 -23.16 1.56 17.40
CA ILE A 74 -22.40 0.31 17.25
C ILE A 74 -22.64 -0.38 15.90
N LYS A 75 -23.85 -0.27 15.33
CA LYS A 75 -24.19 -0.82 14.02
C LYS A 75 -23.39 -0.11 12.92
N LYS A 76 -23.35 1.22 12.91
CA LYS A 76 -22.55 2.00 11.95
C LYS A 76 -21.06 1.83 12.16
N VAL A 77 -20.59 1.66 13.39
CA VAL A 77 -19.17 1.36 13.66
C VAL A 77 -18.73 0.08 12.95
N TYR A 78 -19.51 -1.00 13.05
CA TYR A 78 -19.23 -2.27 12.35
C TYR A 78 -19.41 -2.16 10.83
N GLU A 79 -20.47 -1.48 10.38
CA GLU A 79 -20.74 -1.30 8.95
C GLU A 79 -19.58 -0.55 8.24
N THR A 80 -19.17 0.57 8.82
CA THR A 80 -18.07 1.39 8.30
C THR A 80 -16.71 0.70 8.43
N ALA A 81 -16.51 -0.14 9.45
CA ALA A 81 -15.30 -0.98 9.56
C ALA A 81 -15.19 -1.93 8.36
N ARG A 82 -16.28 -2.62 8.02
CA ARG A 82 -16.33 -3.57 6.91
C ARG A 82 -16.12 -2.85 5.57
N GLN A 83 -16.77 -1.70 5.39
CA GLN A 83 -16.60 -0.88 4.18
C GLN A 83 -15.15 -0.42 4.00
N ALA A 84 -14.51 0.08 5.08
CA ALA A 84 -13.11 0.48 5.04
C ALA A 84 -12.17 -0.70 4.71
N ALA A 85 -12.40 -1.88 5.30
CA ALA A 85 -11.62 -3.08 5.00
C ALA A 85 -11.76 -3.53 3.54
N ILE A 86 -12.99 -3.55 3.00
CA ILE A 86 -13.22 -3.90 1.59
C ILE A 86 -12.55 -2.90 0.66
N ALA A 87 -12.72 -1.60 0.92
CA ALA A 87 -12.09 -0.54 0.13
C ALA A 87 -10.56 -0.66 0.14
N ALA A 88 -9.97 -1.01 1.29
CA ALA A 88 -8.54 -1.24 1.41
C ALA A 88 -8.05 -2.42 0.56
N VAL A 89 -8.77 -3.55 0.58
CA VAL A 89 -8.44 -4.71 -0.27
C VAL A 89 -8.53 -4.35 -1.75
N VAL A 90 -9.61 -3.69 -2.16
CA VAL A 90 -9.79 -3.27 -3.57
C VAL A 90 -8.66 -2.35 -4.00
N LEU A 91 -8.33 -1.32 -3.19
CA LEU A 91 -7.26 -0.39 -3.51
C LEU A 91 -5.89 -1.07 -3.57
N ALA A 92 -5.58 -1.97 -2.62
CA ALA A 92 -4.32 -2.72 -2.62
C ALA A 92 -4.19 -3.62 -3.86
N VAL A 93 -5.28 -4.27 -4.29
CA VAL A 93 -5.30 -5.10 -5.50
C VAL A 93 -5.10 -4.26 -6.76
N LEU A 94 -5.82 -3.13 -6.88
CA LEU A 94 -5.63 -2.19 -7.99
C LEU A 94 -4.17 -1.69 -8.05
N PHE A 95 -3.61 -1.34 -6.90
CA PHE A 95 -2.22 -0.90 -6.80
C PHE A 95 -1.22 -1.99 -7.15
N ALA A 96 -1.48 -3.25 -6.82
CA ALA A 96 -0.60 -4.36 -7.17
C ALA A 96 -0.63 -4.76 -8.67
N MET A 97 -1.68 -4.36 -9.40
CA MET A 97 -1.83 -4.64 -10.83
C MET A 97 -1.06 -3.69 -11.75
N ILE A 98 -0.77 -2.48 -11.28
CA ILE A 98 0.04 -1.46 -11.98
C ILE A 98 1.54 -1.66 -11.71
#